data_AF-A0A2M6X2J3-F1
#
_entry.id   AF-A0A2M6X2J3-F1
#
_cell.length_a   1.000
_cell.length_b   1.000
_cell.length_c   1.000
_cell.angle_alpha   90.00
_cell.angle_beta   90.00
_cell.angle_gamma   90.00
#
_symmetry.space_group_name_H-M   'P 1'
#
loop_
_entity.id
_entity.type
_entity.pdbx_description
1 polymer ?
#
loop_
_entity_poly.entity_id
_entity_poly.type
_entity_poly.pdbx_seq_one_letter_code
_entity_poly.pdbx_strand_id
1 'polypeptide(L)'
;MATEIGQPEDLAIAGLFHDIGVYGSRDDISIFDLDILSADEQEQYKQHPRRSLNLLKEKRVTVTQTIADIIEKHHERSNGSGFPAQLLANRIPHEAHLLAYADAFAYLTKSRPGKPVLQPADAHKLIAERLALYGSLNKDRKIFRISRIS
;
A
#
# COMPACT_ATOMS: atom_id res chain seq x y z
N MET A 1 15.39 -17.98 14.16
CA MET A 1 15.98 -17.15 13.09
C MET A 1 15.42 -15.76 13.28
N ALA A 2 16.24 -14.83 13.77
CA ALA A 2 15.84 -13.42 13.78
C ALA A 2 15.72 -13.00 12.31
N THR A 3 14.51 -12.72 11.86
CA THR A 3 14.32 -12.00 10.60
C THR A 3 14.90 -10.63 10.84
N GLU A 4 16.10 -10.37 10.30
CA GLU A 4 16.61 -9.01 10.18
C GLU A 4 15.58 -8.24 9.35
N ILE A 5 14.69 -7.53 10.03
CA ILE A 5 14.03 -6.37 9.44
C ILE A 5 15.19 -5.52 8.93
N GLY A 6 15.17 -5.09 7.67
CA GLY A 6 16.13 -4.13 7.15
C GLY A 6 16.24 -2.91 8.07
N GLN A 7 17.20 -2.01 7.82
CA GLN A 7 17.41 -0.84 8.67
C GLN A 7 16.07 -0.09 8.89
N PRO A 8 15.54 -0.01 10.13
CA PRO A 8 14.23 0.60 10.39
C PRO A 8 14.11 2.04 9.86
N GLU A 9 15.24 2.73 9.76
CA GLU A 9 15.40 4.05 9.17
C GLU A 9 14.98 4.08 7.69
N ASP A 10 15.36 3.06 6.90
CA ASP A 10 14.98 2.96 5.49
C ASP A 10 13.46 2.83 5.33
N LEU A 11 12.83 2.00 6.17
CA LEU A 11 11.37 1.85 6.18
C LEU A 11 10.67 3.13 6.62
N ALA A 12 11.20 3.84 7.62
CA ALA A 12 10.65 5.12 8.08
C ALA A 12 10.74 6.21 7.00
N ILE A 13 11.89 6.30 6.31
CA ILE A 13 12.09 7.25 5.21
C ILE A 13 11.18 6.89 4.03
N ALA A 14 11.06 5.60 3.69
CA ALA A 14 10.13 5.14 2.66
C ALA A 14 8.69 5.50 3.01
N GLY A 15 8.27 5.28 4.27
CA GLY A 15 6.95 5.66 4.76
C GLY A 15 6.68 7.16 4.68
N LEU A 16 7.68 8.01 4.89
CA LEU A 16 7.55 9.46 4.72
C LEU A 16 7.27 9.87 3.26
N PHE A 17 7.85 9.14 2.30
CA PHE A 17 7.85 9.55 0.89
C PHE A 17 6.96 8.72 -0.04
N HIS A 18 6.39 7.59 0.41
CA HIS A 18 5.71 6.65 -0.47
C HIS A 18 4.59 7.26 -1.33
N ASP A 19 3.81 8.17 -0.75
CA ASP A 19 2.60 8.74 -1.35
C ASP A 19 2.72 10.21 -1.78
N ILE A 20 3.92 10.79 -1.78
CA ILE A 20 4.09 12.18 -2.27
C ILE A 20 3.72 12.33 -3.76
N GLY A 21 3.68 11.22 -4.50
CA GLY A 21 3.28 11.11 -5.90
C GLY A 21 1.77 11.07 -6.15
N VAL A 22 0.92 11.09 -5.11
CA VAL A 22 -0.55 10.98 -5.23
C VAL A 22 -1.19 12.28 -5.77
N TYR A 23 -0.42 13.34 -6.01
CA TYR A 23 -0.93 14.60 -6.58
C TYR A 23 -1.75 14.41 -7.87
N GLY A 24 -2.89 15.09 -7.96
CA GLY A 24 -3.83 15.04 -9.10
C GLY A 24 -4.99 14.06 -8.95
N SER A 25 -5.01 13.21 -7.92
CA SER A 25 -6.20 12.44 -7.53
C SER A 25 -7.04 13.18 -6.49
N ARG A 26 -8.25 12.69 -6.17
CA ARG A 26 -9.02 13.23 -5.04
C ARG A 26 -8.18 13.19 -3.77
N ASP A 27 -8.31 14.22 -2.93
CA ASP A 27 -7.74 14.20 -1.58
C ASP A 27 -8.24 12.94 -0.85
N ASP A 28 -7.34 12.20 -0.19
CA ASP A 28 -7.66 11.05 0.67
C ASP A 28 -8.13 9.75 -0.03
N ILE A 29 -7.42 9.33 -1.08
CA ILE A 29 -7.60 8.03 -1.75
C ILE A 29 -6.62 6.98 -1.20
N SER A 30 -7.07 5.72 -1.11
CA SER A 30 -6.20 4.55 -0.89
C SER A 30 -6.58 3.39 -1.80
N ILE A 31 -5.78 2.32 -1.74
CA ILE A 31 -6.01 1.04 -2.41
C ILE A 31 -7.42 0.48 -2.21
N PHE A 32 -8.06 0.77 -1.07
CA PHE A 32 -9.42 0.31 -0.77
C PHE A 32 -10.52 1.08 -1.51
N ASP A 33 -10.19 2.20 -2.16
CA ASP A 33 -11.10 3.03 -2.92
C ASP A 33 -10.96 2.86 -4.44
N LEU A 34 -10.05 2.01 -4.90
CA LEU A 34 -9.77 1.88 -6.34
C LEU A 34 -11.02 1.53 -7.18
N ASP A 35 -11.96 0.78 -6.60
CA ASP A 35 -13.18 0.35 -7.27
C ASP A 35 -14.22 1.46 -7.49
N ILE A 36 -14.10 2.57 -6.76
CA ILE A 36 -14.99 3.74 -6.91
C ILE A 36 -14.40 4.85 -7.80
N LEU A 37 -13.17 4.65 -8.30
CA LEU A 37 -12.48 5.56 -9.21
C LEU A 37 -12.73 5.19 -10.68
N SER A 38 -12.72 6.19 -11.56
CA SER A 38 -12.70 5.98 -13.01
C SER A 38 -11.43 5.26 -13.46
N ALA A 39 -11.43 4.69 -14.67
CA ALA A 39 -10.26 3.98 -15.19
C ALA A 39 -9.00 4.87 -15.24
N ASP A 40 -9.16 6.13 -15.64
CA ASP A 40 -8.06 7.09 -15.69
C ASP A 40 -7.53 7.44 -14.30
N GLU A 41 -8.42 7.65 -13.32
CA GLU A 41 -8.03 7.88 -11.93
C GLU A 41 -7.32 6.65 -11.33
N GLN A 42 -7.78 5.44 -11.65
CA GLN A 42 -7.11 4.21 -11.22
C GLN A 42 -5.72 4.08 -11.82
N GLU A 43 -5.54 4.40 -13.11
CA GLU A 43 -4.24 4.35 -13.75
C GLU A 43 -3.29 5.39 -13.14
N GLN A 44 -3.77 6.61 -12.93
CA GLN A 44 -2.99 7.63 -12.22
C GLN A 44 -2.58 7.16 -10.83
N TYR A 45 -3.52 6.60 -10.04
CA TYR A 45 -3.19 6.06 -8.73
C TYR A 45 -2.14 4.94 -8.83
N LYS A 46 -2.28 3.99 -9.76
CA LYS A 46 -1.28 2.90 -9.93
C LYS A 46 0.12 3.39 -10.29
N GLN A 47 0.25 4.57 -10.89
CA GLN A 47 1.55 5.16 -11.21
C GLN A 47 2.15 5.98 -10.05
N HIS A 48 1.43 6.26 -8.98
CA HIS A 48 1.96 7.13 -7.90
C HIS A 48 3.26 6.63 -7.28
N PRO A 49 3.56 5.32 -7.11
CA PRO A 49 4.84 4.90 -6.52
C PRO A 49 6.03 5.37 -7.36
N ARG A 50 5.92 5.27 -8.69
CA ARG A 50 6.93 5.77 -9.63
C ARG A 50 6.98 7.30 -9.66
N ARG A 51 5.82 7.95 -9.57
CA ARG A 51 5.76 9.42 -9.47
C ARG A 51 6.42 9.94 -8.20
N SER A 52 6.24 9.28 -7.06
CA SER A 52 6.94 9.60 -5.81
C SER A 52 8.45 9.57 -6.00
N LEU A 53 8.98 8.52 -6.63
CA LEU A 53 10.42 8.44 -6.94
C LEU A 53 10.89 9.51 -7.92
N ASN A 54 10.10 9.84 -8.94
CA ASN A 54 10.43 10.91 -9.88
C ASN A 54 10.47 12.27 -9.19
N LEU A 55 9.51 12.56 -8.30
CA LEU A 55 9.51 13.79 -7.50
C LEU A 55 10.74 13.90 -6.61
N LEU A 56 11.15 12.81 -5.94
CA LEU A 56 12.38 12.81 -5.13
C LEU A 56 13.60 13.20 -5.97
N LYS A 57 13.72 12.62 -7.18
CA LYS A 57 14.79 12.96 -8.13
C LYS A 57 14.73 14.42 -8.57
N GLU A 58 13.56 14.92 -8.95
CA GLU A 58 13.35 16.32 -9.37
C GLU A 58 13.70 17.32 -8.27
N LYS A 59 13.36 16.98 -7.02
CA LYS A 59 13.69 17.80 -5.83
C LYS A 59 15.10 17.58 -5.31
N ARG A 60 15.92 16.76 -5.98
CA ARG A 60 17.30 16.42 -5.57
C ARG A 60 17.38 15.82 -4.16
N VAL A 61 16.35 15.09 -3.75
CA VAL A 61 16.35 14.31 -2.51
C VAL A 61 16.97 12.95 -2.81
N THR A 62 18.13 12.68 -2.21
CA THR A 62 18.82 11.40 -2.37
C THR A 62 18.26 10.37 -1.41
N VAL A 63 17.88 9.21 -1.94
CA VAL A 63 17.48 8.02 -1.18
C VAL A 63 18.28 6.81 -1.66
N THR A 64 18.45 5.82 -0.80
CA THR A 64 19.12 4.56 -1.14
C THR A 64 18.26 3.74 -2.12
N GLN A 65 18.88 2.78 -2.82
CA GLN A 65 18.12 1.85 -3.67
C GLN A 65 17.12 1.04 -2.84
N THR A 66 17.45 0.70 -1.59
CA THR A 66 16.54 0.02 -0.66
C THR A 66 15.28 0.85 -0.41
N ILE A 67 15.41 2.13 -0.06
CA ILE A 67 14.27 3.04 0.14
C ILE A 67 13.46 3.16 -1.16
N ALA A 68 14.13 3.32 -2.30
CA ALA A 68 13.46 3.42 -3.59
C ALA A 68 12.63 2.17 -3.92
N ASP A 69 13.18 0.99 -3.64
CA ASP A 69 12.50 -0.30 -3.83
C ASP A 69 11.28 -0.44 -2.92
N ILE A 70 11.37 -0.02 -1.66
CA ILE A 70 10.24 -0.04 -0.72
C ILE A 70 9.11 0.88 -1.22
N ILE A 71 9.48 2.11 -1.62
CA ILE A 71 8.52 3.09 -2.17
C ILE A 71 7.89 2.55 -3.45
N GLU A 72 8.63 2.01 -4.42
CA GLU A 72 8.03 1.56 -5.67
C GLU A 72 7.09 0.36 -5.47
N LYS A 73 7.44 -0.53 -4.54
CA LYS A 73 6.83 -1.87 -4.43
C LYS A 73 5.79 -2.01 -3.31
N HIS A 74 5.47 -0.95 -2.56
CA HIS A 74 4.52 -1.07 -1.44
C HIS A 74 3.07 -1.43 -1.86
N HIS A 75 2.73 -1.28 -3.14
CA HIS A 75 1.48 -1.80 -3.70
C HIS A 75 1.60 -3.11 -4.45
N GLU A 76 2.78 -3.73 -4.48
CA GLU A 76 2.95 -5.09 -4.96
C GLU A 76 2.26 -6.09 -4.02
N ARG A 77 1.88 -7.23 -4.57
CA ARG A 77 1.07 -8.24 -3.89
C ARG A 77 1.69 -9.59 -4.14
N SER A 78 1.79 -10.47 -3.14
CA SER A 78 2.54 -11.73 -3.25
C SER A 78 2.07 -12.65 -4.39
N ASN A 79 0.82 -12.48 -4.84
CA ASN A 79 0.19 -13.24 -5.93
C ASN A 79 0.34 -12.59 -7.33
N GLY A 80 1.05 -11.46 -7.46
CA GLY A 80 1.22 -10.74 -8.73
C GLY A 80 0.07 -9.80 -9.11
N SER A 81 -0.97 -9.67 -8.29
CA SER A 81 -2.10 -8.77 -8.59
C SER A 81 -1.85 -7.30 -8.24
N GLY A 82 -0.63 -6.97 -7.81
CA GLY A 82 -0.22 -5.63 -7.40
C GLY A 82 0.19 -4.74 -8.57
N PHE A 83 0.83 -3.63 -8.24
CA PHE A 83 1.35 -2.66 -9.20
C PHE A 83 2.55 -1.93 -8.58
N PRO A 84 3.41 -1.26 -9.38
CA PRO A 84 3.32 -1.03 -10.82
C PRO A 84 3.94 -2.13 -11.71
N ALA A 85 4.69 -3.08 -11.15
CA ALA A 85 5.45 -4.08 -11.88
C ALA A 85 4.86 -5.51 -11.82
N GLN A 86 3.80 -5.74 -11.02
CA GLN A 86 3.09 -7.03 -10.93
C GLN A 86 4.01 -8.18 -10.49
N LEU A 87 4.75 -7.92 -9.43
CA LEU A 87 5.79 -8.81 -8.92
C LEU A 87 5.19 -9.96 -8.11
N LEU A 88 5.85 -11.12 -8.17
CA LEU A 88 5.58 -12.25 -7.25
C LEU A 88 6.36 -12.07 -5.95
N ALA A 89 5.90 -12.75 -4.89
CA ALA A 89 6.43 -12.63 -3.52
C ALA A 89 7.96 -12.59 -3.40
N ASN A 90 8.69 -13.42 -4.15
CA ASN A 90 10.15 -13.50 -4.10
C ASN A 90 10.89 -12.29 -4.69
N ARG A 91 10.17 -11.32 -5.27
CA ARG A 91 10.71 -10.09 -5.86
C ARG A 91 10.28 -8.84 -5.08
N ILE A 92 9.50 -9.01 -4.02
CA ILE A 92 8.99 -7.92 -3.19
C ILE A 92 9.79 -7.90 -1.87
N PRO A 93 10.47 -6.79 -1.54
CA PRO A 93 11.14 -6.64 -0.26
C PRO A 93 10.16 -6.85 0.90
N HIS A 94 10.62 -7.45 2.00
CA HIS A 94 9.78 -7.66 3.18
C HIS A 94 9.23 -6.34 3.73
N GLU A 95 10.07 -5.31 3.71
CA GLU A 95 9.78 -3.94 4.14
C GLU A 95 8.67 -3.30 3.30
N ALA A 96 8.54 -3.65 2.02
CA ALA A 96 7.45 -3.17 1.17
C ALA A 96 6.10 -3.73 1.64
N HIS A 97 6.03 -4.99 2.10
CA HIS A 97 4.82 -5.54 2.72
C HIS A 97 4.51 -4.89 4.06
N LEU A 98 5.53 -4.59 4.87
CA LEU A 98 5.34 -3.87 6.14
C LEU A 98 4.79 -2.46 5.89
N LEU A 99 5.34 -1.74 4.91
CA LEU A 99 4.83 -0.42 4.54
C LEU A 99 3.39 -0.51 4.00
N ALA A 100 3.11 -1.48 3.13
CA ALA A 100 1.76 -1.72 2.61
C ALA A 100 0.73 -1.95 3.73
N TYR A 101 1.11 -2.72 4.75
CA TYR A 101 0.26 -2.97 5.91
C TYR A 101 0.07 -1.69 6.72
N ALA A 102 1.15 -0.95 7.00
CA ALA A 102 1.12 0.27 7.80
C ALA A 102 0.27 1.37 7.15
N ASP A 103 0.43 1.60 5.84
CA ASP A 103 -0.38 2.54 5.06
C ASP A 103 -1.87 2.17 5.12
N ALA A 104 -2.19 0.93 4.76
CA ALA A 104 -3.55 0.40 4.80
C ALA A 104 -4.18 0.50 6.20
N PHE A 105 -3.43 0.18 7.25
CA PHE A 105 -3.90 0.23 8.62
C PHE A 105 -4.16 1.68 9.06
N ALA A 106 -3.25 2.60 8.75
CA ALA A 106 -3.41 4.03 9.03
C ALA A 106 -4.63 4.60 8.31
N TYR A 107 -4.83 4.24 7.04
CA TYR A 107 -6.01 4.60 6.27
C TYR A 107 -7.29 4.09 6.97
N LEU A 108 -7.40 2.80 7.26
CA LEU A 108 -8.63 2.19 7.79
C LEU A 108 -9.00 2.61 9.22
N THR A 109 -8.03 3.04 10.04
CA THR A 109 -8.24 3.38 11.46
C THR A 109 -8.30 4.88 11.74
N LYS A 110 -7.98 5.73 10.76
CA LYS A 110 -8.02 7.20 10.90
C LYS A 110 -9.41 7.75 10.55
N SER A 111 -9.92 8.66 11.38
CA SER A 111 -11.16 9.41 11.14
C SER A 111 -11.01 10.39 9.98
N ARG A 112 -11.86 10.22 8.96
CA ARG A 112 -11.81 10.95 7.70
C ARG A 112 -13.22 11.26 7.19
N PRO A 113 -13.48 12.42 6.55
CA PRO A 113 -14.81 12.80 6.12
C PRO A 113 -15.45 11.74 5.20
N GLY A 114 -16.64 11.26 5.57
CA GLY A 114 -17.39 10.29 4.76
C GLY A 114 -16.79 8.88 4.69
N LYS A 115 -15.79 8.56 5.54
CA LYS A 115 -15.20 7.21 5.62
C LYS A 115 -15.46 6.58 6.99
N PRO A 116 -15.86 5.30 7.05
CA PRO A 116 -15.98 4.58 8.32
C PRO A 116 -14.61 4.38 8.95
N VAL A 117 -14.52 4.51 10.26
CA VAL A 117 -13.34 4.16 11.04
C VAL A 117 -13.48 2.72 11.53
N LEU A 118 -12.52 1.87 11.18
CA LEU A 118 -12.49 0.50 11.66
C LEU A 118 -11.73 0.41 12.99
N GLN A 119 -12.17 -0.53 13.83
CA GLN A 119 -11.38 -0.94 14.98
C GLN A 119 -10.12 -1.68 14.50
N PRO A 120 -9.00 -1.65 15.25
CA PRO A 120 -7.74 -2.29 14.86
C PRO A 120 -7.89 -3.75 14.40
N ALA A 121 -8.74 -4.53 15.08
CA ALA A 121 -8.98 -5.94 14.72
C ALA A 121 -9.68 -6.10 13.36
N ASP A 122 -10.66 -5.24 13.06
CA ASP A 122 -11.39 -5.25 11.79
C ASP A 122 -10.49 -4.77 10.65
N ALA A 123 -9.67 -3.73 10.89
CA ALA A 123 -8.68 -3.26 9.92
C ALA A 123 -7.67 -4.36 9.58
N HIS A 124 -7.10 -5.04 10.59
CA HIS A 124 -6.19 -6.16 10.38
C HIS A 124 -6.82 -7.28 9.55
N LYS A 125 -8.06 -7.67 9.88
CA LYS A 125 -8.81 -8.70 9.13
C LYS A 125 -8.99 -8.30 7.66
N LEU A 126 -9.44 -7.06 7.41
CA LEU A 126 -9.67 -6.57 6.06
C LEU A 126 -8.38 -6.51 5.22
N ILE A 127 -7.26 -6.09 5.83
CA ILE A 127 -5.95 -6.07 5.18
C ILE A 127 -5.50 -7.48 4.81
N ALA A 128 -5.59 -8.42 5.75
CA ALA A 128 -5.21 -9.82 5.52
C ALA A 128 -6.03 -10.46 4.40
N GLU A 129 -7.33 -10.11 4.30
CA GLU A 129 -8.23 -10.64 3.28
C GLU A 129 -8.00 -10.03 1.89
N ARG A 130 -7.74 -8.72 1.79
CA ARG A 130 -7.73 -8.01 0.50
C ARG A 130 -6.36 -7.77 -0.10
N LEU A 131 -5.31 -7.64 0.72
CA LEU A 131 -4.01 -7.17 0.22
C LEU A 131 -3.02 -8.29 -0.11
N ALA A 132 -3.33 -9.57 0.13
CA ALA A 132 -2.47 -10.70 -0.27
C ALA A 132 -0.96 -10.44 -0.03
N LEU A 133 -0.62 -9.76 1.08
CA LEU A 133 0.74 -9.27 1.36
C LEU A 133 1.67 -10.43 1.66
N TYR A 134 1.15 -11.41 2.39
CA TYR A 134 1.84 -12.64 2.70
C TYR A 134 1.08 -13.78 2.00
N GLY A 135 1.80 -14.73 1.41
CA GLY A 135 1.21 -15.87 0.72
C GLY A 135 0.08 -16.48 1.56
N SER A 136 -1.13 -16.53 0.98
CA SER A 136 -2.42 -16.94 1.57
C SER A 136 -2.34 -17.43 3.03
N LEU A 137 -2.70 -16.55 3.97
CA LEU A 137 -3.27 -17.02 5.23
C LEU A 137 -4.72 -17.44 4.95
N ASN A 138 -4.88 -18.74 4.66
CA ASN A 138 -6.14 -19.50 4.54
C ASN A 138 -6.95 -19.40 3.24
N LYS A 139 -7.14 -20.58 2.64
CA LYS A 139 -8.07 -20.88 1.54
C LYS A 139 -9.55 -20.99 1.97
N ASP A 140 -9.89 -20.77 3.25
CA ASP A 140 -11.20 -21.16 3.81
C ASP A 140 -11.94 -20.09 4.62
N ARG A 141 -11.92 -18.81 4.23
CA ARG A 141 -12.77 -17.80 4.89
C ARG A 141 -13.87 -17.26 3.97
N LYS A 142 -15.10 -17.64 4.32
CA LYS A 142 -16.35 -17.12 3.74
C LYS A 142 -16.32 -15.59 3.73
N ILE A 143 -16.49 -15.07 2.53
CA ILE A 143 -16.58 -13.65 2.17
C ILE A 143 -17.59 -12.95 3.08
N PHE A 144 -17.13 -12.05 3.96
CA PHE A 144 -18.03 -11.06 4.55
C PHE A 144 -18.20 -9.94 3.53
N ARG A 145 -19.30 -10.00 2.80
CA ARG A 145 -19.79 -8.90 1.99
C ARG A 145 -20.21 -7.81 2.96
N ILE A 146 -19.40 -6.76 3.11
CA ILE A 146 -19.86 -5.54 3.81
C ILE A 146 -20.98 -4.98 2.94
N SER A 147 -22.21 -5.23 3.37
CA SER A 147 -23.43 -4.66 2.80
C SER A 147 -23.26 -3.15 2.76
N ARG A 148 -23.55 -2.54 1.61
CA ARG A 148 -23.76 -1.10 1.49
C ARG A 148 -24.66 -0.65 2.64
N ILE A 149 -24.17 0.27 3.46
CA ILE A 149 -25.04 1.10 4.28
C ILE A 149 -25.57 2.17 3.33
N SER A 150 -26.90 2.20 3.29
CA SER A 150 -27.87 3.09 2.63
C SER A 150 -27.33 4.34 1.95
#